data_AF-A0A843E9P8-F1
#
_entry.id   AF-A0A843E9P8-F1
#
_cell.length_a   1.000
_cell.length_b   1.000
_cell.length_c   1.000
_cell.angle_alpha   90.00
_cell.angle_beta   90.00
_cell.angle_gamma   90.00
#
_symmetry.space_group_name_H-M   'P 1'
#
loop_
_entity.id
_entity.type
_entity.pdbx_description
1 polymer ?
#
loop_
_entity_poly.entity_id
_entity_poly.type
_entity_poly.pdbx_seq_one_letter_code
_entity_poly.pdbx_strand_id
1 'polypeptide(L)'
;VPACTVFYPYYANENEREYQVVRFHTNGLASGNTMEEAILHALFENIERDAWSIAEYRDRTNGDILIRDQDSLPAQLIRKFEEKGIHIHLKDLTSDLGIPTIGASADDTVSKDPELLVIGVGTHLNPEIAAIRAITEVAQSRTTHKHGMKINAQLQKVSQDIGYEKIKKLNHMLFSDRQNKTYLEDIPDRSTDDVLKDIEIVLQSLAENGFDSVIACDLTRPELGVPTVRMIVPGLEVSTMDSEREGGRLRGLWPPKKY
;
A
#
# COMPACT_ATOMS: atom_id res chain seq x y z
N VAL A 1 9.96 -14.63 15.86
CA VAL A 1 9.78 -14.67 14.39
C VAL A 1 11.14 -14.91 13.72
N PRO A 2 11.21 -15.51 12.52
CA PRO A 2 12.47 -15.70 11.81
C PRO A 2 13.19 -14.37 11.49
N ALA A 3 14.51 -14.30 11.63
CA ALA A 3 15.28 -13.07 11.41
C ALA A 3 15.11 -12.48 10.00
N CYS A 4 14.97 -13.33 8.98
CA CYS A 4 14.67 -12.92 7.58
C CYS A 4 13.34 -12.19 7.40
N THR A 5 12.41 -12.29 8.36
CA THR A 5 11.15 -11.53 8.37
C THR A 5 11.27 -10.19 9.09
N VAL A 6 12.36 -9.95 9.81
CA VAL A 6 12.58 -8.75 10.63
C VAL A 6 13.54 -7.77 9.96
N PHE A 7 14.73 -8.23 9.60
CA PHE A 7 15.81 -7.36 9.13
C PHE A 7 15.79 -7.13 7.61
N TYR A 8 16.30 -5.98 7.18
CA TYR A 8 16.46 -5.62 5.77
C TYR A 8 17.80 -4.86 5.53
N PRO A 9 18.64 -5.29 4.58
CA PRO A 9 18.62 -6.61 3.93
C PRO A 9 18.99 -7.72 4.95
N TYR A 10 18.61 -8.97 4.67
CA TYR A 10 19.03 -10.14 5.46
C TYR A 10 19.60 -11.21 4.55
N TYR A 11 20.83 -11.65 4.81
CA TYR A 11 21.46 -12.74 4.07
C TYR A 11 21.79 -13.84 5.07
N ALA A 12 21.26 -15.04 4.84
CA ALA A 12 21.54 -16.19 5.70
C ALA A 12 23.02 -16.54 5.63
N ASN A 13 23.63 -16.78 6.79
CA ASN A 13 24.99 -17.28 6.87
C ASN A 13 25.01 -18.81 6.69
N GLU A 14 25.39 -19.27 5.49
CA GLU A 14 25.46 -20.71 5.18
C GLU A 14 26.42 -21.47 6.10
N ASN A 15 27.48 -20.81 6.60
CA ASN A 15 28.45 -21.42 7.50
C ASN A 15 27.89 -21.67 8.91
N GLU A 16 26.84 -20.93 9.29
CA GLU A 16 26.16 -21.06 10.58
C GLU A 16 24.87 -21.90 10.49
N ARG A 17 24.65 -22.56 9.33
CA ARG A 17 23.43 -23.33 9.03
C ARG A 17 22.16 -22.51 9.15
N GLU A 18 22.25 -21.21 8.88
CA GLU A 18 21.08 -20.37 8.75
C GLU A 18 20.41 -20.66 7.40
N TYR A 19 19.08 -20.76 7.39
CA TYR A 19 18.30 -20.93 6.18
C TYR A 19 17.35 -19.77 6.01
N GLN A 20 17.39 -19.15 4.84
CA GLN A 20 16.45 -18.10 4.46
C GLN A 20 15.14 -18.72 3.99
N VAL A 21 14.13 -18.71 4.85
CA VAL A 21 12.82 -19.33 4.58
C VAL A 21 12.00 -18.51 3.58
N VAL A 22 12.20 -17.19 3.54
CA VAL A 22 11.52 -16.26 2.63
C VAL A 22 12.45 -15.12 2.20
N ARG A 23 12.17 -14.49 1.06
CA ARG A 23 12.87 -13.25 0.66
C ARG A 23 12.58 -12.12 1.64
N PHE A 24 13.58 -11.30 1.92
CA PHE A 24 13.41 -10.10 2.74
C PHE A 24 12.76 -8.97 1.91
N HIS A 25 11.92 -8.17 2.56
CA HIS A 25 11.31 -6.98 1.98
C HIS A 25 11.22 -5.88 3.04
N THR A 26 10.87 -4.67 2.66
CA THR A 26 10.70 -3.55 3.58
C THR A 26 9.31 -3.48 4.21
N ASN A 27 8.31 -4.23 3.69
CA ASN A 27 6.92 -4.17 4.18
C ASN A 27 6.80 -4.26 5.71
N GLY A 28 6.09 -3.31 6.31
CA GLY A 28 5.86 -3.23 7.75
C GLY A 28 7.05 -2.69 8.55
N LEU A 29 8.05 -2.06 7.91
CA LEU A 29 9.04 -1.23 8.59
C LEU A 29 8.54 0.21 8.66
N ALA A 30 8.54 0.81 9.86
CA ALA A 30 8.29 2.24 10.00
C ALA A 30 9.09 2.82 11.16
N SER A 31 9.31 4.13 11.08
CA SER A 31 9.79 4.95 12.19
C SER A 31 8.73 6.00 12.54
N GLY A 32 8.75 6.50 13.77
CA GLY A 32 7.81 7.52 14.25
C GLY A 32 8.46 8.46 15.25
N ASN A 33 7.77 9.53 15.63
CA ASN A 33 8.22 10.39 16.73
C ASN A 33 8.03 9.67 18.07
N THR A 34 7.06 8.76 18.16
CA THR A 34 6.88 7.82 19.27
C THR A 34 6.84 6.37 18.78
N MET A 35 6.90 5.41 19.70
CA MET A 35 6.78 3.98 19.37
C MET A 35 5.37 3.66 18.83
N GLU A 36 4.35 4.28 19.38
CA GLU A 36 2.95 4.14 18.95
C GLU A 36 2.76 4.62 17.52
N GLU A 37 3.34 5.77 17.15
CA GLU A 37 3.29 6.25 15.76
C GLU A 37 4.00 5.30 14.79
N ALA A 38 5.18 4.78 15.18
CA ALA A 38 5.91 3.81 14.37
C ALA A 38 5.09 2.51 14.18
N ILE A 39 4.47 2.01 15.25
CA ILE A 39 3.60 0.83 15.22
C ILE A 39 2.41 1.05 14.30
N LEU A 40 1.68 2.15 14.50
CA LEU A 40 0.47 2.45 13.73
C LEU A 40 0.79 2.62 12.23
N HIS A 41 1.87 3.33 11.91
CA HIS A 41 2.28 3.52 10.52
C HIS A 41 2.71 2.21 9.85
N ALA A 42 3.46 1.36 10.54
CA ALA A 42 3.83 0.03 10.05
C ALA A 42 2.61 -0.92 9.91
N LEU A 43 1.59 -0.80 10.77
CA LEU A 43 0.34 -1.53 10.63
C LEU A 43 -0.46 -1.07 9.40
N PHE A 44 -0.56 0.24 9.17
CA PHE A 44 -1.20 0.75 7.95
C PHE A 44 -0.50 0.27 6.69
N GLU A 45 0.83 0.23 6.66
CA GLU A 45 1.58 -0.29 5.50
C GLU A 45 1.28 -1.78 5.26
N ASN A 46 1.25 -2.60 6.31
CA ASN A 46 0.90 -4.01 6.19
C ASN A 46 -0.52 -4.20 5.61
N ILE A 47 -1.49 -3.41 6.09
CA ILE A 47 -2.88 -3.45 5.61
C ILE A 47 -2.98 -2.95 4.17
N GLU A 48 -2.21 -1.92 3.81
CA GLU A 48 -2.11 -1.40 2.46
C GLU A 48 -1.65 -2.47 1.46
N ARG A 49 -0.57 -3.19 1.80
CA ARG A 49 -0.04 -4.25 0.93
C ARG A 49 -0.96 -5.47 0.86
N ASP A 50 -1.68 -5.78 1.94
CA ASP A 50 -2.73 -6.82 1.92
C ASP A 50 -3.86 -6.46 0.97
N ALA A 51 -4.45 -5.27 1.15
CA ALA A 51 -5.55 -4.77 0.34
C ALA A 51 -5.17 -4.66 -1.14
N TRP A 52 -3.97 -4.15 -1.44
CA TRP A 52 -3.47 -4.07 -2.81
C TRP A 52 -3.25 -5.47 -3.42
N SER A 53 -2.67 -6.41 -2.65
CA SER A 53 -2.49 -7.80 -3.10
C SER A 53 -3.81 -8.48 -3.43
N ILE A 54 -4.85 -8.26 -2.62
CA ILE A 54 -6.20 -8.78 -2.87
C ILE A 54 -6.82 -8.16 -4.14
N ALA A 55 -6.67 -6.85 -4.32
CA ALA A 55 -7.20 -6.15 -5.50
C ALA A 55 -6.54 -6.63 -6.80
N GLU A 56 -5.21 -6.74 -6.82
CA GLU A 56 -4.45 -7.25 -7.97
C GLU A 56 -4.80 -8.70 -8.29
N TYR A 57 -4.86 -9.57 -7.28
CA TYR A 57 -5.23 -10.98 -7.47
C TYR A 57 -6.63 -11.14 -8.07
N ARG A 58 -7.57 -10.28 -7.68
CA ARG A 58 -8.95 -10.29 -8.19
C ARG A 58 -9.13 -9.48 -9.46
N ASP A 59 -8.10 -8.75 -9.89
CA ASP A 59 -8.13 -7.76 -10.98
C ASP A 59 -9.35 -6.83 -10.87
N ARG A 60 -9.62 -6.37 -9.63
CA ARG A 60 -10.84 -5.63 -9.31
C ARG A 60 -10.68 -4.66 -8.14
N THR A 61 -11.21 -3.45 -8.33
CA THR A 61 -11.49 -2.46 -7.27
C THR A 61 -12.96 -2.46 -6.84
N ASN A 62 -13.23 -1.94 -5.65
CA ASN A 62 -14.59 -1.79 -5.11
C ASN A 62 -15.39 -0.72 -5.88
N GLY A 63 -14.72 0.33 -6.34
CA GLY A 63 -15.33 1.43 -7.08
C GLY A 63 -14.38 2.60 -7.30
N ASP A 64 -14.89 3.65 -7.91
CA ASP A 64 -14.20 4.93 -8.04
C ASP A 64 -14.49 5.81 -6.82
N ILE A 65 -13.48 6.55 -6.38
CA ILE A 65 -13.62 7.57 -5.34
C ILE A 65 -13.68 8.94 -6.02
N LEU A 66 -14.73 9.68 -5.72
CA LEU A 66 -14.93 11.06 -6.14
C LEU A 66 -14.71 11.99 -4.95
N ILE A 67 -14.36 13.24 -5.22
CA ILE A 67 -14.21 14.27 -4.18
C ILE A 67 -15.27 15.33 -4.42
N ARG A 68 -16.13 15.59 -3.42
CA ARG A 68 -17.17 16.60 -3.48
C ARG A 68 -16.62 17.97 -3.11
N ASP A 69 -15.84 18.02 -2.04
CA ASP A 69 -15.19 19.23 -1.56
C ASP A 69 -13.96 19.55 -2.40
N GLN A 70 -14.15 20.46 -3.35
CA GLN A 70 -13.08 20.92 -4.23
C GLN A 70 -12.07 21.80 -3.51
N ASP A 71 -12.30 22.23 -2.27
CA ASP A 71 -11.33 22.99 -1.47
C ASP A 71 -10.49 22.08 -0.55
N SER A 72 -10.83 20.79 -0.45
CA SER A 72 -10.04 19.80 0.29
C SER A 72 -8.61 19.64 -0.25
N LEU A 73 -7.68 19.19 0.61
CA LEU A 73 -6.29 19.01 0.19
C LEU A 73 -6.12 17.96 -0.93
N PRO A 74 -6.79 16.79 -0.92
CA PRO A 74 -6.78 15.87 -2.05
C PRO A 74 -7.19 16.52 -3.38
N ALA A 75 -8.27 17.31 -3.40
CA ALA A 75 -8.71 18.00 -4.62
C ALA A 75 -7.67 19.03 -5.10
N GLN A 76 -7.06 19.78 -4.18
CA GLN A 76 -5.96 20.69 -4.52
C GLN A 76 -4.74 19.95 -5.11
N LEU A 77 -4.39 18.77 -4.57
CA LEU A 77 -3.28 17.97 -5.09
C LEU A 77 -3.59 17.41 -6.49
N ILE A 78 -4.81 16.91 -6.72
CA ILE A 78 -5.25 16.42 -8.04
C ILE A 78 -5.21 17.55 -9.08
N ARG A 79 -5.71 18.74 -8.75
CA ARG A 79 -5.67 19.90 -9.67
C ARG A 79 -4.25 20.22 -10.16
N LYS A 80 -3.23 20.08 -9.31
CA LYS A 80 -1.82 20.28 -9.71
C LYS A 80 -1.36 19.28 -10.79
N PHE A 81 -1.88 18.06 -10.78
CA PHE A 81 -1.64 17.07 -11.84
C PHE A 81 -2.45 17.40 -13.10
N GLU A 82 -3.71 17.76 -12.95
CA GLU A 82 -4.60 18.08 -14.07
C GLU A 82 -4.14 19.30 -14.87
N GLU A 83 -3.60 20.33 -14.21
CA GLU A 83 -2.96 21.49 -14.85
C GLU A 83 -1.77 21.12 -15.75
N LYS A 84 -1.24 19.90 -15.61
CA LYS A 84 -0.17 19.33 -16.45
C LYS A 84 -0.68 18.26 -17.42
N GLY A 85 -2.00 18.08 -17.53
CA GLY A 85 -2.63 17.08 -18.38
C GLY A 85 -2.46 15.64 -17.89
N ILE A 86 -2.24 15.47 -16.57
CA ILE A 86 -2.14 14.17 -15.92
C ILE A 86 -3.44 13.95 -15.14
N HIS A 87 -4.24 12.97 -15.57
CA HIS A 87 -5.49 12.64 -14.87
C HIS A 87 -5.20 11.67 -13.73
N ILE A 88 -5.78 11.92 -12.56
CA ILE A 88 -5.67 11.04 -11.40
C ILE A 88 -6.98 10.27 -11.24
N HIS A 89 -6.92 8.95 -11.28
CA HIS A 89 -8.07 8.11 -10.89
C HIS A 89 -7.88 7.64 -9.46
N LEU A 90 -8.83 7.95 -8.59
CA LEU A 90 -8.88 7.39 -7.24
C LEU A 90 -9.77 6.13 -7.24
N LYS A 91 -9.25 5.05 -6.67
CA LYS A 91 -9.92 3.74 -6.57
C LYS A 91 -10.00 3.30 -5.13
N ASP A 92 -11.14 2.77 -4.74
CA ASP A 92 -11.31 2.12 -3.45
C ASP A 92 -10.76 0.68 -3.51
N LEU A 93 -9.74 0.43 -2.69
CA LEU A 93 -9.10 -0.87 -2.48
C LEU A 93 -9.40 -1.46 -1.10
N THR A 94 -10.24 -0.81 -0.29
CA THR A 94 -10.54 -1.21 1.09
C THR A 94 -10.93 -2.68 1.17
N SER A 95 -10.19 -3.45 1.99
CA SER A 95 -10.43 -4.88 2.18
C SER A 95 -11.51 -5.15 3.25
N ASP A 96 -11.72 -6.42 3.58
CA ASP A 96 -12.55 -6.90 4.70
C ASP A 96 -12.15 -6.32 6.06
N LEU A 97 -10.92 -5.79 6.19
CA LEU A 97 -10.46 -5.08 7.38
C LEU A 97 -11.17 -3.71 7.56
N GLY A 98 -11.83 -3.20 6.51
CA GLY A 98 -12.62 -1.96 6.56
C GLY A 98 -11.80 -0.70 6.84
N ILE A 99 -10.47 -0.77 6.84
CA ILE A 99 -9.59 0.39 6.98
C ILE A 99 -9.45 1.04 5.60
N PRO A 100 -9.76 2.34 5.42
CA PRO A 100 -9.69 2.98 4.11
C PRO A 100 -8.32 2.78 3.45
N THR A 101 -8.32 2.11 2.30
CA THR A 101 -7.15 1.95 1.43
C THR A 101 -7.49 2.46 0.03
N ILE A 102 -6.79 3.50 -0.40
CA ILE A 102 -7.07 4.22 -1.64
C ILE A 102 -5.90 4.03 -2.60
N GLY A 103 -6.19 3.57 -3.82
CA GLY A 103 -5.25 3.60 -4.92
C GLY A 103 -5.41 4.88 -5.74
N ALA A 104 -4.31 5.51 -6.14
CA ALA A 104 -4.28 6.64 -7.08
C ALA A 104 -3.44 6.25 -8.30
N SER A 105 -4.03 6.29 -9.50
CA SER A 105 -3.31 6.03 -10.75
C SER A 105 -3.16 7.30 -11.58
N ALA A 106 -1.96 7.52 -12.15
CA ALA A 106 -1.67 8.67 -12.99
C ALA A 106 -1.73 8.33 -14.48
N ASP A 107 -2.65 8.97 -15.18
CA ASP A 107 -2.85 8.86 -16.62
C ASP A 107 -2.31 10.12 -17.32
N ASP A 108 -1.05 10.05 -17.74
CA ASP A 108 -0.36 11.15 -18.42
C ASP A 108 -0.72 11.18 -19.91
N THR A 109 -1.83 11.82 -20.23
CA THR A 109 -2.38 11.88 -21.60
C THR A 109 -1.58 12.77 -22.55
N VAL A 110 -0.65 13.57 -22.02
CA VAL A 110 0.20 14.49 -22.77
C VAL A 110 1.44 13.79 -23.28
N SER A 111 2.24 13.21 -22.39
CA SER A 111 3.45 12.48 -22.78
C SER A 111 3.14 11.10 -23.34
N LYS A 112 2.06 10.47 -22.85
CA LYS A 112 1.72 9.08 -23.12
C LYS A 112 2.90 8.14 -22.92
N ASP A 113 3.75 8.43 -21.94
CA ASP A 113 4.87 7.58 -21.58
C ASP A 113 4.36 6.40 -20.74
N PRO A 114 4.50 5.14 -21.21
CA PRO A 114 4.06 3.98 -20.44
C PRO A 114 4.78 3.83 -19.09
N GLU A 115 5.97 4.40 -18.91
CA GLU A 115 6.68 4.38 -17.61
C GLU A 115 6.09 5.35 -16.59
N LEU A 116 5.28 6.30 -17.06
CA LEU A 116 4.64 7.31 -16.23
C LEU A 116 3.22 6.93 -15.80
N LEU A 117 2.73 5.77 -16.25
CA LEU A 117 1.53 5.08 -15.75
C LEU A 117 1.83 4.42 -14.39
N VAL A 118 1.96 5.25 -13.37
CA VAL A 118 2.29 4.80 -12.01
C VAL A 118 1.06 4.76 -11.11
N ILE A 119 1.17 3.97 -10.05
CA ILE A 119 0.22 3.91 -8.94
C ILE A 119 0.89 4.37 -7.65
N GLY A 120 0.13 5.05 -6.80
CA GLY A 120 0.40 5.21 -5.38
C GLY A 120 -0.76 4.63 -4.58
N VAL A 121 -0.50 4.10 -3.39
CA VAL A 121 -1.52 3.54 -2.51
C VAL A 121 -1.38 4.17 -1.13
N GLY A 122 -2.49 4.45 -0.48
CA GLY A 122 -2.49 5.03 0.86
C GLY A 122 -3.52 4.36 1.75
N THR A 123 -3.09 3.93 2.94
CA THR A 123 -3.98 3.43 3.99
C THR A 123 -3.93 4.32 5.22
N HIS A 124 -5.10 4.66 5.77
CA HIS A 124 -5.24 5.41 7.03
C HIS A 124 -6.68 5.30 7.57
N LEU A 125 -6.89 5.45 8.88
CA LEU A 125 -8.24 5.49 9.47
C LEU A 125 -9.07 6.70 9.01
N ASN A 126 -8.40 7.81 8.74
CA ASN A 126 -8.95 8.99 8.08
C ASN A 126 -8.81 8.86 6.54
N PRO A 127 -9.92 8.83 5.78
CA PRO A 127 -9.88 8.64 4.33
C PRO A 127 -9.22 9.79 3.57
N GLU A 128 -9.28 11.03 4.07
CA GLU A 128 -8.60 12.17 3.45
C GLU A 128 -7.07 11.98 3.51
N ILE A 129 -6.54 11.51 4.65
CA ILE A 129 -5.12 11.18 4.79
C ILE A 129 -4.73 10.01 3.88
N ALA A 130 -5.58 8.97 3.77
CA ALA A 130 -5.35 7.86 2.83
C ALA A 130 -5.25 8.37 1.38
N ALA A 131 -6.14 9.28 0.97
CA ALA A 131 -6.10 9.88 -0.37
C ALA A 131 -4.85 10.74 -0.59
N ILE A 132 -4.47 11.58 0.38
CA ILE A 132 -3.24 12.39 0.33
C ILE A 132 -2.01 11.49 0.15
N ARG A 133 -1.91 10.40 0.92
CA ARG A 133 -0.80 9.44 0.82
C ARG A 133 -0.74 8.80 -0.56
N ALA A 134 -1.87 8.33 -1.09
CA ALA A 134 -1.93 7.73 -2.42
C ALA A 134 -1.48 8.71 -3.52
N ILE A 135 -1.99 9.95 -3.50
CA ILE A 135 -1.67 10.99 -4.49
C ILE A 135 -0.21 11.44 -4.40
N THR A 136 0.33 11.54 -3.18
CA THR A 136 1.73 11.96 -2.97
C THR A 136 2.71 10.84 -3.34
N GLU A 137 2.36 9.57 -3.15
CA GLU A 137 3.16 8.44 -3.64
C GLU A 137 3.21 8.40 -5.18
N VAL A 138 2.13 8.77 -5.87
CA VAL A 138 2.17 9.00 -7.33
C VAL A 138 3.25 10.03 -7.71
N ALA A 139 3.30 11.17 -7.00
CA ALA A 139 4.31 12.20 -7.25
C ALA A 139 5.74 11.67 -6.99
N GLN A 140 5.93 10.92 -5.91
CA GLN A 140 7.21 10.29 -5.57
C GLN A 140 7.65 9.29 -6.64
N SER A 141 6.75 8.41 -7.08
CA SER A 141 7.00 7.40 -8.11
C SER A 141 7.42 8.05 -9.42
N ARG A 142 6.64 9.03 -9.92
CA ARG A 142 6.97 9.77 -11.17
C ARG A 142 8.33 10.47 -11.08
N THR A 143 8.66 11.02 -9.92
CA THR A 143 9.96 11.67 -9.68
C THR A 143 11.10 10.65 -9.75
N THR A 144 10.92 9.48 -9.12
CA THR A 144 11.94 8.41 -9.11
C THR A 144 12.19 7.85 -10.51
N HIS A 145 11.14 7.68 -11.32
CA HIS A 145 11.23 7.28 -12.74
C HIS A 145 12.01 8.31 -13.57
N LYS A 146 11.68 9.60 -13.46
CA LYS A 146 12.40 10.67 -14.18
C LYS A 146 13.88 10.79 -13.83
N HIS A 147 14.25 10.47 -12.58
CA HIS A 147 15.65 10.49 -12.15
C HIS A 147 16.38 9.16 -12.40
N GLY A 148 15.75 8.18 -13.06
CA GLY A 148 16.37 6.91 -13.41
C GLY A 148 16.72 6.01 -12.21
N MET A 149 16.17 6.29 -11.03
CA MET A 149 16.62 5.66 -9.77
C MET A 149 16.01 4.29 -9.48
N LYS A 150 15.03 3.81 -10.27
CA LYS A 150 14.29 2.57 -9.94
C LYS A 150 14.10 1.53 -11.02
N ILE A 151 14.80 1.57 -12.15
CA ILE A 151 14.45 0.64 -13.23
C ILE A 151 15.56 -0.33 -13.59
N ASN A 152 15.25 -1.61 -13.44
CA ASN A 152 15.83 -2.65 -14.26
C ASN A 152 15.55 -2.29 -15.73
N ALA A 153 16.58 -1.86 -16.46
CA ALA A 153 16.49 -1.42 -17.87
C ALA A 153 15.71 -2.40 -18.77
N GLN A 154 15.67 -3.69 -18.41
CA GLN A 154 14.89 -4.71 -19.10
C GLN A 154 13.37 -4.50 -18.97
N LEU A 155 12.87 -4.14 -17.78
CA LEU A 155 11.44 -3.84 -17.55
C LEU A 155 11.01 -2.55 -18.26
N GLN A 156 11.92 -1.58 -18.32
CA GLN A 156 11.79 -0.35 -19.09
C GLN A 156 11.51 -0.64 -20.56
N LYS A 157 12.42 -1.41 -21.17
CA LYS A 157 12.31 -1.77 -22.59
C LYS A 157 11.02 -2.54 -22.88
N VAL A 158 10.64 -3.48 -22.02
CA VAL A 158 9.37 -4.22 -22.14
C VAL A 158 8.16 -3.29 -22.09
N SER A 159 8.13 -2.33 -21.17
CA SER A 159 7.01 -1.39 -21.04
C SER A 159 6.89 -0.47 -22.26
N GLN A 160 8.02 0.01 -22.78
CA GLN A 160 8.08 0.81 -24.00
C GLN A 160 7.63 0.00 -25.24
N ASP A 161 8.07 -1.26 -25.35
CA ASP A 161 7.68 -2.16 -26.45
C ASP A 161 6.19 -2.50 -26.43
N ILE A 162 5.58 -2.63 -25.23
CA ILE A 162 4.13 -2.86 -25.07
C ILE A 162 3.34 -1.59 -25.45
N GLY A 163 3.82 -0.42 -25.02
CA GLY A 163 3.24 0.88 -25.30
C GLY A 163 2.08 1.28 -24.37
N TYR A 164 1.85 2.59 -24.28
CA TYR A 164 0.91 3.25 -23.37
C TYR A 164 -0.51 2.66 -23.36
N GLU A 165 -1.17 2.60 -24.52
CA GLU A 165 -2.57 2.14 -24.60
C GLU A 165 -2.72 0.69 -24.14
N LYS A 166 -1.72 -0.16 -24.42
CA LYS A 166 -1.75 -1.57 -24.07
C LYS A 166 -1.44 -1.77 -22.58
N ILE A 167 -0.49 -1.03 -22.00
CA ILE A 167 -0.25 -1.03 -20.54
C ILE A 167 -1.50 -0.56 -19.80
N LYS A 168 -2.12 0.54 -20.24
CA LYS A 168 -3.37 1.05 -19.66
C LYS A 168 -4.50 0.02 -19.70
N LYS A 169 -4.63 -0.69 -20.84
CA LYS A 169 -5.62 -1.76 -21.01
C LYS A 169 -5.33 -3.01 -20.16
N LEU A 170 -4.06 -3.36 -19.96
CA LEU A 170 -3.68 -4.47 -19.08
C LEU A 170 -4.01 -4.15 -17.62
N ASN A 171 -3.81 -2.89 -17.21
CA ASN A 171 -4.09 -2.41 -15.86
C ASN A 171 -5.50 -1.79 -15.73
N HIS A 172 -6.49 -2.38 -16.42
CA HIS A 172 -7.80 -1.77 -16.56
C HIS A 172 -8.51 -1.51 -15.23
N MET A 173 -8.25 -2.33 -14.19
CA MET A 173 -8.70 -2.11 -12.82
C MET A 173 -8.41 -0.67 -12.33
N LEU A 174 -7.23 -0.14 -12.67
CA LEU A 174 -6.73 1.14 -12.18
C LEU A 174 -7.13 2.33 -13.05
N PHE A 175 -7.37 2.12 -14.35
CA PHE A 175 -7.57 3.20 -15.32
C PHE A 175 -8.98 3.28 -15.91
N SER A 176 -9.80 2.23 -15.77
CA SER A 176 -11.15 2.21 -16.33
C SER A 176 -12.17 2.70 -15.31
N ASP A 177 -13.14 3.48 -15.76
CA ASP A 177 -14.27 3.91 -14.94
C ASP A 177 -15.06 2.72 -14.39
N ARG A 178 -15.46 2.83 -13.12
CA ARG A 178 -16.25 1.82 -12.43
C ARG A 178 -17.69 2.31 -12.32
N GLN A 179 -18.63 1.37 -12.40
CA GLN A 179 -20.05 1.68 -12.22
C GLN A 179 -20.34 2.13 -10.78
N ASN A 180 -19.69 1.50 -9.81
CA ASN A 180 -19.78 1.89 -8.41
C ASN A 180 -18.91 3.13 -8.16
N LYS A 181 -19.50 4.17 -7.57
CA LYS A 181 -18.82 5.42 -7.22
C LYS A 181 -19.20 5.80 -5.80
N THR A 182 -18.22 6.20 -5.01
CA THR A 182 -18.43 6.75 -3.67
C THR A 182 -17.76 8.12 -3.57
N TYR A 183 -18.28 9.00 -2.72
CA TYR A 183 -17.56 10.22 -2.37
C TYR A 183 -16.59 9.92 -1.23
N LEU A 184 -15.42 10.56 -1.27
CA LEU A 184 -14.39 10.46 -0.23
C LEU A 184 -14.95 10.85 1.14
N GLU A 185 -15.80 11.87 1.16
CA GLU A 185 -16.47 12.42 2.34
C GLU A 185 -17.54 11.49 2.93
N ASP A 186 -18.00 10.51 2.15
CA ASP A 186 -18.98 9.51 2.60
C ASP A 186 -18.27 8.26 3.20
N ILE A 187 -16.93 8.16 3.09
CA ILE A 187 -16.14 7.09 3.72
C ILE A 187 -16.00 7.42 5.22
N PRO A 188 -16.31 6.49 6.14
CA PRO A 188 -16.21 6.76 7.57
C PRO A 188 -14.78 7.09 8.01
N ASP A 189 -14.60 8.25 8.64
CA ASP A 189 -13.39 8.57 9.41
C ASP A 189 -13.48 7.89 10.78
N ARG A 190 -12.52 7.00 11.04
CA ARG A 190 -12.39 6.29 12.32
C ARG A 190 -11.15 6.72 13.11
N SER A 191 -10.42 7.73 12.63
CA SER A 191 -9.26 8.25 13.36
C SER A 191 -9.71 8.98 14.63
N THR A 192 -8.82 9.01 15.61
CA THR A 192 -9.03 9.69 16.89
C THR A 192 -7.93 10.72 17.13
N ASP A 193 -8.01 11.41 18.27
CA ASP A 193 -6.96 12.31 18.76
C ASP A 193 -5.86 11.58 19.55
N ASP A 194 -5.90 10.24 19.59
CA ASP A 194 -5.03 9.40 20.41
C ASP A 194 -4.52 8.19 19.59
N VAL A 195 -3.21 8.19 19.31
CA VAL A 195 -2.55 7.14 18.51
C VAL A 195 -2.75 5.75 19.13
N LEU A 196 -2.84 5.63 20.46
CA LEU A 196 -3.07 4.34 21.10
C LEU A 196 -4.47 3.81 20.79
N LYS A 197 -5.50 4.66 20.80
CA LYS A 197 -6.87 4.26 20.42
C LYS A 197 -6.96 3.90 18.94
N ASP A 198 -6.21 4.59 18.09
CA ASP A 198 -6.12 4.24 16.67
C ASP A 198 -5.49 2.85 16.47
N ILE A 199 -4.45 2.51 17.24
CA ILE A 199 -3.89 1.15 17.27
C ILE A 199 -4.96 0.16 17.74
N GLU A 200 -5.70 0.45 18.81
CA GLU A 200 -6.76 -0.43 19.30
C GLU A 200 -7.84 -0.69 18.25
N ILE A 201 -8.26 0.33 17.49
CA ILE A 201 -9.23 0.19 16.38
C ILE A 201 -8.69 -0.74 15.29
N VAL A 202 -7.41 -0.58 14.92
CA VAL A 202 -6.76 -1.43 13.91
C VAL A 202 -6.65 -2.88 14.40
N LEU A 203 -6.21 -3.08 15.65
CA LEU A 203 -6.09 -4.40 16.27
C LEU A 203 -7.45 -5.09 16.41
N GLN A 204 -8.50 -4.33 16.75
CA GLN A 204 -9.86 -4.86 16.82
C GLN A 204 -10.34 -5.33 15.45
N SER A 205 -10.15 -4.53 14.40
CA SER A 205 -10.49 -4.94 13.03
C SER A 205 -9.77 -6.22 12.61
N LEU A 206 -8.46 -6.33 12.91
CA LEU A 206 -7.69 -7.55 12.65
C LEU A 206 -8.26 -8.75 13.43
N ALA A 207 -8.55 -8.58 14.71
CA ALA A 207 -9.10 -9.66 15.55
C ALA A 207 -10.48 -10.14 15.04
N GLU A 208 -11.37 -9.21 14.68
CA GLU A 208 -12.71 -9.50 14.13
C GLU A 208 -12.63 -10.24 12.78
N ASN A 209 -11.56 -10.03 12.02
CA ASN A 209 -11.30 -10.71 10.76
C ASN A 209 -10.39 -11.95 10.89
N GLY A 210 -10.21 -12.49 12.10
CA GLY A 210 -9.56 -13.78 12.32
C GLY A 210 -8.03 -13.76 12.36
N PHE A 211 -7.42 -12.58 12.58
CA PHE A 211 -5.99 -12.46 12.82
C PHE A 211 -5.70 -12.60 14.32
N ASP A 212 -5.17 -13.75 14.71
CA ASP A 212 -4.93 -14.09 16.12
C ASP A 212 -3.59 -13.55 16.67
N SER A 213 -2.76 -12.91 15.83
CA SER A 213 -1.43 -12.45 16.24
C SER A 213 -0.98 -11.22 15.46
N VAL A 214 -0.44 -10.25 16.19
CA VAL A 214 0.24 -9.06 15.68
C VAL A 214 1.55 -8.94 16.45
N ILE A 215 2.67 -8.88 15.72
CA ILE A 215 4.01 -8.97 16.31
C ILE A 215 4.76 -7.67 16.02
N ALA A 216 5.22 -7.01 17.07
CA ALA A 216 6.11 -5.86 17.00
C ALA A 216 7.55 -6.29 17.29
N CYS A 217 8.49 -5.93 16.44
CA CYS A 217 9.92 -6.03 16.70
C CYS A 217 10.50 -4.62 16.78
N ASP A 218 10.91 -4.21 17.97
CA ASP A 218 11.59 -2.94 18.19
C ASP A 218 12.99 -2.98 17.56
N LEU A 219 13.23 -2.07 16.63
CA LEU A 219 14.48 -1.87 15.90
C LEU A 219 15.12 -0.51 16.24
N THR A 220 14.67 0.13 17.31
CA THR A 220 15.21 1.40 17.80
C THR A 220 16.69 1.24 18.12
N ARG A 221 17.51 2.05 17.46
CA ARG A 221 18.95 2.11 17.72
C ARG A 221 19.20 3.07 18.88
N PRO A 222 19.75 2.63 20.03
CA PRO A 222 19.94 3.48 21.20
C PRO A 222 20.75 4.76 20.93
N GLU A 223 21.70 4.68 20.00
CA GLU A 223 22.54 5.81 19.58
C GLU A 223 21.81 6.85 18.72
N LEU A 224 20.69 6.49 18.09
CA LEU A 224 19.86 7.41 17.31
C LEU A 224 18.65 7.90 18.11
N GLY A 225 18.11 7.06 19.00
CA GLY A 225 16.94 7.38 19.81
C GLY A 225 15.65 7.59 19.01
N VAL A 226 15.60 7.17 17.75
CA VAL A 226 14.42 7.28 16.88
C VAL A 226 13.62 5.98 16.92
N PRO A 227 12.38 5.98 17.44
CA PRO A 227 11.51 4.81 17.44
C PRO A 227 11.39 4.20 16.05
N THR A 228 11.74 2.93 15.93
CA THR A 228 11.68 2.19 14.67
C THR A 228 11.20 0.78 14.96
N VAL A 229 10.24 0.29 14.17
CA VAL A 229 9.62 -1.02 14.39
C VAL A 229 9.50 -1.79 13.08
N ARG A 230 9.55 -3.11 13.19
CA ARG A 230 8.95 -4.01 12.19
C ARG A 230 7.67 -4.59 12.75
N MET A 231 6.54 -4.34 12.09
CA MET A 231 5.28 -5.01 12.35
C MET A 231 5.10 -6.22 11.43
N ILE A 232 4.70 -7.34 12.00
CA ILE A 232 4.38 -8.59 11.29
C ILE A 232 3.00 -9.04 11.72
N VAL A 233 2.08 -9.17 10.76
CA VAL A 233 0.73 -9.71 10.97
C VAL A 233 0.60 -10.99 10.15
N PRO A 234 0.84 -12.17 10.76
CA PRO A 234 0.71 -13.44 10.06
C PRO A 234 -0.69 -13.61 9.45
N GLY A 235 -0.72 -13.94 8.16
CA GLY A 235 -1.96 -14.11 7.40
C GLY A 235 -2.24 -12.99 6.40
N LEU A 236 -1.70 -11.78 6.60
CA LEU A 236 -1.83 -10.70 5.61
C LEU A 236 -1.04 -11.03 4.35
N GLU A 237 -1.59 -10.63 3.20
CA GLU A 237 -1.02 -10.88 1.88
C GLU A 237 0.11 -9.91 1.57
N VAL A 238 1.10 -10.40 0.83
CA VAL A 238 2.27 -9.60 0.40
C VAL A 238 2.65 -9.88 -1.06
N SER A 239 1.74 -10.44 -1.86
CA SER A 239 2.05 -10.88 -3.23
C SER A 239 2.43 -9.74 -4.18
N THR A 240 2.02 -8.51 -3.88
CA THR A 240 2.49 -7.28 -4.56
C THR A 240 3.97 -6.99 -4.32
N MET A 241 4.53 -7.45 -3.20
CA MET A 241 5.94 -7.31 -2.85
C MET A 241 6.76 -8.54 -3.25
N ASP A 242 6.16 -9.73 -3.14
CA ASP A 242 6.79 -11.01 -3.43
C ASP A 242 5.75 -11.98 -4.00
N SER A 243 5.71 -12.12 -5.33
CA SER A 243 4.72 -12.94 -6.03
C SER A 243 4.82 -14.45 -5.74
N GLU A 244 5.91 -14.90 -5.11
CA GLU A 244 6.04 -16.29 -4.63
C GLU A 244 5.27 -16.51 -3.30
N ARG A 245 4.76 -15.44 -2.67
CA ARG A 245 4.09 -15.46 -1.36
C ARG A 245 2.61 -15.11 -1.46
N GLU A 246 1.82 -16.11 -1.84
CA GLU A 246 0.35 -16.08 -1.79
C GLU A 246 -0.17 -16.85 -0.58
N GLY A 247 -0.98 -16.18 0.24
CA GLY A 247 -1.61 -16.72 1.43
C GLY A 247 -3.05 -17.20 1.23
N GLY A 248 -3.72 -17.44 2.36
CA GLY A 248 -5.08 -17.97 2.39
C GLY A 248 -6.16 -16.96 2.01
N ARG A 249 -5.90 -15.65 2.13
CA ARG A 249 -6.90 -14.60 1.87
C ARG A 249 -7.20 -14.48 0.39
N LEU A 250 -6.19 -14.69 -0.47
CA LEU A 250 -6.39 -14.73 -1.93
C LEU A 250 -7.25 -15.92 -2.38
N ARG A 251 -7.16 -17.05 -1.66
CA ARG A 251 -7.76 -18.33 -2.07
C ARG A 251 -9.09 -18.66 -1.39
N GLY A 252 -9.67 -17.71 -0.66
CA GLY A 252 -10.92 -17.92 0.09
C GLY A 252 -10.77 -18.92 1.26
N LEU A 253 -9.55 -19.06 1.78
CA LEU A 253 -9.22 -19.92 2.93
C LEU A 253 -9.12 -19.13 4.24
N TRP A 254 -9.61 -17.89 4.25
CA TRP A 254 -9.57 -16.96 5.38
C TRP A 254 -11.00 -16.49 5.77
N PRO A 255 -11.32 -16.31 7.07
CA PRO A 255 -10.49 -16.65 8.23
C PRO A 255 -10.28 -18.18 8.34
N PRO A 256 -9.14 -18.63 8.88
CA PRO A 256 -8.88 -20.07 9.02
C PRO A 256 -9.91 -20.69 9.97
N LYS A 257 -10.40 -21.89 9.63
CA LYS A 257 -11.27 -22.65 10.55
C LYS A 257 -10.50 -22.91 11.84
N LYS A 258 -10.98 -22.36 12.96
CA LYS A 258 -10.49 -22.70 14.29
C LYS A 258 -10.97 -24.12 14.61
N TYR A 259 -10.05 -25.07 14.71
CA TYR A 259 -10.30 -26.45 15.13
C TYR A 259 -10.08 -26.61 16.62
#